data_AF-A0A9E2LKP9-F1
#
_entry.id   AF-A0A9E2LKP9-F1
#
_cell.length_a   1.000
_cell.length_b   1.000
_cell.length_c   1.000
_cell.angle_alpha   90.00
_cell.angle_beta   90.00
_cell.angle_gamma   90.00
#
_symmetry.space_group_name_H-M   'P 1'
#
loop_
_entity.id
_entity.type
_entity.pdbx_description
1 polymer ?
#
loop_
_entity_poly.entity_id
_entity_poly.type
_entity_poly.pdbx_seq_one_letter_code
_entity_poly.pdbx_strand_id
1 'polypeptide(L)'
;MINRLCIGTPIKAILGKHSCIACGNKLQLKSYNRIVEKDSEDAKCYNFDGFGDFKVEWKKFYCPMCGKSLECSTQTSYEKSLKIDKMTYGELIKHFNSTQLSRSWVDSNGLYLDRLPIFDDEILDNVFIYTYFIEHNSKKYPFEVCVAQRRKMRERPLSIKKDKNYSRNLSNLLTILEIK
;
A
#
# COMPACT_ATOMS: atom_id res chain seq x y z
N MET A 1 -29.33 -2.55 37.57
CA MET A 1 -27.90 -2.77 37.28
C MET A 1 -27.79 -3.54 35.98
N ILE A 2 -27.45 -2.88 34.87
CA ILE A 2 -27.31 -3.51 33.56
C ILE A 2 -25.82 -3.52 33.22
N ASN A 3 -25.18 -4.67 33.46
CA ASN A 3 -23.85 -4.95 32.94
C ASN A 3 -24.01 -5.64 31.58
N ARG A 4 -23.69 -4.93 30.50
CA ARG A 4 -23.36 -5.54 29.19
C ARG A 4 -22.02 -4.98 28.72
N LEU A 5 -20.93 -5.63 29.13
CA LEU A 5 -19.66 -5.57 28.43
C LEU A 5 -19.71 -6.62 27.30
N CYS A 6 -20.08 -6.19 26.10
CA CYS A 6 -19.82 -6.99 24.92
C CYS A 6 -18.32 -6.89 24.62
N ILE A 7 -17.54 -7.84 25.15
CA ILE A 7 -16.19 -8.12 24.68
C ILE A 7 -16.36 -8.68 23.27
N GLY A 8 -16.27 -7.82 22.26
CA GLY A 8 -16.42 -8.20 20.87
C GLY A 8 -15.38 -9.26 20.51
N THR A 9 -15.83 -10.45 20.11
CA THR A 9 -14.97 -11.49 19.55
C THR A 9 -14.22 -10.87 18.37
N PRO A 10 -12.88 -10.93 18.31
CA PRO A 10 -12.13 -10.35 17.20
C PRO A 10 -12.50 -11.11 15.92
N ILE A 11 -13.33 -10.49 15.07
CA ILE A 11 -13.62 -11.01 13.74
C ILE A 11 -12.33 -10.87 12.93
N LYS A 12 -11.67 -12.00 12.66
CA LYS A 12 -10.56 -12.03 11.70
C LYS A 12 -11.16 -11.78 10.32
N ALA A 13 -11.04 -10.54 9.83
CA ALA A 13 -11.33 -10.23 8.44
C ALA A 13 -10.41 -11.09 7.56
N ILE A 14 -10.98 -12.06 6.86
CA ILE A 14 -10.25 -12.83 5.86
C ILE A 14 -10.03 -11.87 4.69
N LEU A 15 -8.78 -11.48 4.46
CA LEU A 15 -8.40 -10.73 3.25
C LEU A 15 -8.89 -11.52 2.03
N GLY A 16 -9.59 -10.85 1.12
CA GLY A 16 -10.25 -11.46 -0.02
C GLY A 16 -9.26 -12.14 -0.98
N LYS A 17 -9.79 -12.73 -2.06
CA LYS A 17 -8.94 -13.19 -3.15
C LYS A 17 -8.43 -11.97 -3.91
N HIS A 18 -7.14 -11.66 -3.78
CA HIS A 18 -6.47 -10.57 -4.49
C HIS A 18 -5.66 -11.10 -5.67
N SER A 19 -5.60 -10.31 -6.74
CA SER A 19 -4.94 -10.67 -7.99
C SER A 19 -3.87 -9.65 -8.34
N CYS A 20 -2.70 -10.14 -8.75
CA CYS A 20 -1.58 -9.30 -9.13
C CYS A 20 -1.97 -8.37 -10.26
N ILE A 21 -1.69 -7.08 -10.10
CA ILE A 21 -2.05 -6.07 -11.11
C ILE A 21 -1.16 -6.18 -12.36
N ALA A 22 0.05 -6.73 -12.21
CA ALA A 22 0.94 -6.95 -13.35
C ALA A 22 0.51 -8.14 -14.22
N CYS A 23 0.11 -9.25 -13.62
CA CYS A 23 -0.06 -10.52 -14.33
C CYS A 23 -1.38 -11.27 -14.08
N GLY A 24 -2.27 -10.73 -13.25
CA GLY A 24 -3.58 -11.33 -12.91
C GLY A 24 -3.53 -12.52 -11.94
N ASN A 25 -2.35 -13.09 -11.66
CA ASN A 25 -2.23 -14.27 -10.79
C ASN A 25 -2.56 -13.98 -9.33
N LYS A 26 -3.02 -15.02 -8.62
CA LYS A 26 -3.40 -14.93 -7.21
C LYS A 26 -2.22 -14.49 -6.34
N LEU A 27 -2.45 -13.49 -5.49
CA LEU A 27 -1.47 -12.98 -4.55
C LEU A 27 -1.43 -13.81 -3.26
N GLN A 28 -0.25 -13.86 -2.65
CA GLN A 28 0.00 -14.44 -1.34
C GLN A 28 0.38 -13.34 -0.36
N LEU A 29 0.01 -13.48 0.92
CA LEU A 29 0.49 -12.58 1.96
C LEU A 29 1.83 -13.09 2.49
N LYS A 30 2.86 -12.24 2.41
CA LYS A 30 4.19 -12.55 2.95
C LYS A 30 4.52 -11.55 4.06
N SER A 31 4.95 -12.07 5.21
CA SER A 31 5.47 -11.24 6.31
C SER A 31 6.87 -10.75 5.97
N TYR A 32 7.09 -9.46 6.17
CA TYR A 32 8.36 -8.79 6.07
C TYR A 32 8.68 -8.19 7.43
N ASN A 33 9.97 -8.08 7.72
CA ASN A 33 10.43 -7.41 8.92
C ASN A 33 11.67 -6.59 8.65
N ARG A 34 11.82 -5.49 9.39
CA ARG A 34 13.05 -4.69 9.46
C ARG A 34 13.29 -4.27 10.89
N ILE A 35 14.54 -3.98 11.18
CA ILE A 35 14.95 -3.28 12.40
C ILE A 35 14.86 -1.80 12.08
N VAL A 36 14.20 -1.03 12.93
CA VAL A 36 14.13 0.43 12.85
C VAL A 36 14.97 0.97 13.99
N GLU A 37 15.97 1.77 13.63
CA GLU A 37 16.82 2.46 14.59
C GLU A 37 16.03 3.55 15.29
N LYS A 38 16.18 3.66 16.61
CA LYS A 38 15.41 4.61 17.44
C LYS A 38 15.51 6.05 16.95
N ASP A 39 16.69 6.46 16.50
CA ASP A 39 16.99 7.85 16.14
C ASP A 39 16.69 8.16 14.65
N SER A 40 16.17 7.18 13.89
CA SER A 40 15.81 7.38 12.48
C SER A 40 14.50 8.16 12.31
N GLU A 41 14.36 8.87 11.18
CA GLU A 41 13.11 9.56 10.81
C GLU A 41 11.93 8.56 10.73
N ASP A 42 12.21 7.32 10.32
CA ASP A 42 11.25 6.23 10.26
C ASP A 42 10.68 5.87 11.65
N ALA A 43 11.45 6.02 12.74
CA ALA A 43 11.00 5.72 14.09
C ALA A 43 9.90 6.67 14.57
N LYS A 44 9.94 7.94 14.14
CA LYS A 44 8.93 8.96 14.47
C LYS A 44 7.52 8.55 14.04
N CYS A 45 7.40 7.67 13.04
CA CYS A 45 6.11 7.20 12.54
C CYS A 45 5.42 6.17 13.45
N TYR A 46 6.10 5.63 14.48
CA TYR A 46 5.59 4.49 15.24
C TYR A 46 5.05 4.83 16.65
N ASN A 47 5.01 6.10 17.07
CA ASN A 47 4.58 6.54 18.41
C ASN A 47 5.05 5.58 19.52
N PHE A 48 6.33 5.19 19.45
CA PHE A 48 6.92 4.17 20.30
C PHE A 48 7.95 4.80 21.23
N ASP A 49 7.54 5.10 22.46
CA ASP A 49 8.42 5.62 23.52
C ASP A 49 9.23 4.49 24.23
N GLY A 50 9.31 3.31 23.62
CA GLY A 50 9.96 2.13 24.18
C GLY A 50 11.43 2.04 23.82
N PHE A 51 12.26 1.72 24.82
CA PHE A 51 13.72 1.59 24.75
C PHE A 51 14.28 0.93 23.47
N GLY A 52 15.13 1.67 22.77
CA GLY A 52 16.08 1.16 21.77
C GLY A 52 15.52 0.84 20.39
N ASP A 53 16.36 0.21 19.57
CA ASP A 53 15.97 -0.26 18.24
C ASP A 53 14.88 -1.33 18.34
N PHE A 54 13.90 -1.26 17.45
CA PHE A 54 12.74 -2.14 17.48
C PHE A 54 12.51 -2.83 16.15
N LYS A 55 11.99 -4.06 16.23
CA LYS A 55 11.65 -4.85 15.04
C LYS A 55 10.20 -4.59 14.66
N VAL A 56 10.02 -4.11 13.43
CA VAL A 56 8.70 -3.89 12.82
C VAL A 56 8.39 -5.09 11.92
N GLU A 57 7.20 -5.66 12.09
CA GLU A 57 6.67 -6.71 11.21
C GLU A 57 5.42 -6.21 10.46
N TRP A 58 5.43 -6.35 9.13
CA TRP A 58 4.29 -6.00 8.28
C TRP A 58 4.05 -7.08 7.23
N LYS A 59 2.90 -7.03 6.56
CA LYS A 59 2.56 -7.94 5.46
C LYS A 59 2.45 -7.16 4.16
N LYS A 60 3.07 -7.68 3.11
CA LYS A 60 2.84 -7.23 1.73
C LYS A 60 2.18 -8.36 0.95
N PHE A 61 1.43 -8.01 -0.08
CA PHE A 61 1.08 -8.98 -1.10
C PHE A 61 2.34 -9.32 -1.90
N TYR A 62 2.48 -10.59 -2.24
CA TYR A 62 3.55 -11.14 -3.04
C TYR A 62 2.96 -11.94 -4.18
N CYS A 63 3.42 -11.66 -5.40
CA CYS A 63 3.07 -12.44 -6.57
C CYS A 63 4.14 -13.52 -6.81
N PRO A 64 3.82 -14.82 -6.68
CA PRO A 64 4.79 -15.89 -6.91
C PRO A 64 5.25 -15.97 -8.38
N MET A 65 4.44 -15.51 -9.32
CA MET A 65 4.76 -15.55 -10.75
C MET A 65 5.67 -14.41 -11.19
N CYS A 66 5.49 -13.22 -10.63
CA CYS A 66 6.27 -12.04 -11.01
C CYS A 66 7.42 -11.75 -10.04
N GLY A 67 7.50 -12.46 -8.91
CA GLY A 67 8.47 -12.17 -7.84
C GLY A 67 8.28 -10.81 -7.17
N LYS A 68 7.18 -10.11 -7.47
CA LYS A 68 6.94 -8.72 -7.12
C LYS A 68 6.04 -8.60 -5.90
N SER A 69 6.33 -7.63 -5.04
CA SER A 69 5.57 -7.34 -3.82
C SER A 69 4.98 -5.94 -3.85
N LEU A 70 3.86 -5.76 -3.15
CA LEU A 70 3.14 -4.50 -3.06
C LEU A 70 2.44 -4.39 -1.71
N GLU A 71 2.36 -3.19 -1.15
CA GLU A 71 1.62 -2.92 0.08
C GLU A 71 0.13 -3.30 -0.08
N CYS A 72 -0.47 -3.78 1.00
CA CYS A 72 -1.85 -4.24 1.00
C CYS A 72 -2.82 -3.10 0.67
N SER A 73 -2.61 -1.92 1.27
CA SER A 73 -3.37 -0.69 0.95
C SER A 73 -3.23 -0.25 -0.51
N THR A 74 -2.02 -0.23 -1.06
CA THR A 74 -1.78 0.11 -2.46
C THR A 74 -2.50 -0.88 -3.40
N GLN A 75 -2.34 -2.18 -3.16
CA GLN A 75 -3.02 -3.23 -3.94
C GLN A 75 -4.54 -3.06 -3.92
N THR A 76 -5.12 -2.84 -2.73
CA THR A 76 -6.57 -2.67 -2.57
C THR A 76 -7.06 -1.41 -3.28
N SER A 77 -6.31 -0.30 -3.20
CA SER A 77 -6.64 0.93 -3.91
C SER A 77 -6.65 0.71 -5.41
N TYR A 78 -5.65 0.01 -5.94
CA TYR A 78 -5.53 -0.21 -7.38
C TYR A 78 -6.63 -1.17 -7.89
N GLU A 79 -6.95 -2.24 -7.15
CA GLU A 79 -8.05 -3.14 -7.50
C GLU A 79 -9.41 -2.42 -7.50
N LYS A 80 -9.65 -1.54 -6.54
CA LYS A 80 -10.85 -0.70 -6.51
C LYS A 80 -10.94 0.15 -7.78
N SER A 81 -9.85 0.81 -8.16
CA SER A 81 -9.82 1.64 -9.34
C SER A 81 -10.03 0.84 -10.63
N LEU A 82 -9.45 -0.35 -10.75
CA LEU A 82 -9.70 -1.25 -11.90
C LEU A 82 -11.17 -1.69 -11.99
N LYS A 83 -11.84 -1.87 -10.84
CA LYS A 83 -13.27 -2.20 -10.83
C LYS A 83 -14.11 -1.02 -11.34
N ILE A 84 -13.78 0.21 -10.92
CA ILE A 84 -14.45 1.43 -11.39
C ILE A 84 -14.19 1.61 -12.88
N ASP A 85 -12.95 1.48 -13.35
CA ASP A 85 -12.59 1.56 -14.78
C ASP A 85 -13.46 0.62 -15.63
N LYS A 86 -13.58 -0.66 -15.25
CA LYS A 86 -14.41 -1.62 -15.98
C LYS A 86 -15.88 -1.20 -16.06
N MET A 87 -16.43 -0.67 -14.97
CA MET A 87 -17.82 -0.18 -14.92
C MET A 87 -17.99 1.07 -15.81
N THR A 88 -17.10 2.04 -15.67
CA THR A 88 -17.13 3.29 -16.44
C THR A 88 -16.94 3.03 -17.93
N TYR A 89 -15.98 2.18 -18.32
CA TYR A 89 -15.77 1.78 -19.71
C TYR A 89 -17.04 1.17 -20.30
N GLY A 90 -17.67 0.22 -19.57
CA GLY A 90 -18.90 -0.43 -20.00
C GLY A 90 -20.07 0.52 -20.21
N GLU A 91 -20.10 1.66 -19.50
CA GLU A 91 -21.09 2.71 -19.71
C GLU A 91 -20.74 3.61 -20.90
N LEU A 92 -19.48 4.05 -20.99
CA LEU A 92 -19.02 4.96 -22.04
C LEU A 92 -19.18 4.37 -23.44
N ILE A 93 -18.90 3.07 -23.62
CA ILE A 93 -19.03 2.41 -24.92
C ILE A 93 -20.48 2.31 -25.43
N LYS A 94 -21.49 2.56 -24.58
CA LYS A 94 -22.90 2.65 -25.02
C LYS A 94 -23.18 3.94 -25.77
N HIS A 95 -22.36 4.97 -25.56
CA HIS A 95 -22.57 6.33 -26.06
C HIS A 95 -21.46 6.79 -27.00
N PHE A 96 -20.27 6.20 -26.92
CA PHE A 96 -19.09 6.60 -27.68
C PHE A 96 -18.42 5.39 -28.34
N ASN A 97 -17.86 5.59 -29.53
CA ASN A 97 -17.02 4.57 -30.16
C ASN A 97 -15.73 4.40 -29.37
N SER A 98 -15.16 3.18 -29.36
CA SER A 98 -13.89 2.90 -28.68
C SER A 98 -12.73 3.77 -29.19
N THR A 99 -12.75 4.18 -30.46
CA THR A 99 -11.75 5.09 -31.05
C THR A 99 -11.81 6.51 -30.50
N GLN A 100 -12.95 6.92 -29.94
CA GLN A 100 -13.15 8.23 -29.32
C GLN A 100 -12.73 8.25 -27.84
N LEU A 101 -12.36 7.10 -27.29
CA LEU A 101 -12.03 6.94 -25.88
C LEU A 101 -10.54 6.64 -25.74
N SER A 102 -9.79 7.59 -25.17
CA SER A 102 -8.44 7.31 -24.67
C SER A 102 -8.43 7.40 -23.15
N ARG A 103 -7.46 6.72 -22.52
CA ARG A 103 -7.35 6.59 -21.07
C ARG A 103 -5.91 6.70 -20.64
N SER A 104 -5.67 7.35 -19.52
CA SER A 104 -4.34 7.44 -18.93
C SER A 104 -4.43 7.67 -17.42
N TRP A 105 -3.38 7.28 -16.72
CA TRP A 105 -3.15 7.67 -15.34
C TRP A 105 -2.36 8.97 -15.32
N VAL A 106 -2.74 9.89 -14.44
CA VAL A 106 -2.04 11.16 -14.22
C VAL A 106 -1.46 11.13 -12.81
N ASP A 107 -0.15 11.31 -12.68
CA ASP A 107 0.48 11.43 -11.36
C ASP A 107 0.30 12.84 -10.77
N SER A 108 0.78 13.05 -9.54
CA SER A 108 0.74 14.37 -8.88
C SER A 108 1.47 15.49 -9.62
N ASN A 109 2.37 15.15 -10.54
CA ASN A 109 3.17 16.09 -11.33
C ASN A 109 2.54 16.38 -12.70
N GLY A 110 1.36 15.80 -13.00
CA GLY A 110 0.70 15.94 -14.30
C GLY A 110 1.26 15.01 -15.39
N LEU A 111 2.09 14.03 -15.03
CA LEU A 111 2.69 13.12 -15.99
C LEU A 111 1.73 11.97 -16.32
N TYR A 112 1.56 11.73 -17.62
CA TYR A 112 0.71 10.67 -18.16
C TYR A 112 1.41 9.31 -18.15
N LEU A 113 0.70 8.30 -17.64
CA LEU A 113 1.17 6.94 -17.47
C LEU A 113 0.17 5.96 -18.07
N ASP A 114 0.66 4.99 -18.84
CA ASP A 114 -0.18 3.94 -19.42
C ASP A 114 -0.62 2.90 -18.38
N ARG A 115 0.18 2.71 -17.34
CA ARG A 115 -0.05 1.71 -16.30
C ARG A 115 0.37 2.24 -14.94
N LEU A 116 -0.33 1.80 -13.90
CA LEU A 116 0.04 2.11 -12.53
C LEU A 116 1.43 1.53 -12.20
N PRO A 117 2.29 2.28 -11.49
CA PRO A 117 3.60 1.79 -11.10
C PRO A 117 3.47 0.71 -10.03
N ILE A 118 4.06 -0.45 -10.30
CA ILE A 118 3.86 -1.68 -9.53
C ILE A 118 5.06 -1.97 -8.61
N PHE A 119 6.17 -1.23 -8.71
CA PHE A 119 7.47 -1.61 -8.09
C PHE A 119 8.08 -0.55 -7.17
N ASP A 120 8.92 -1.03 -6.27
CA ASP A 120 9.20 -0.45 -4.94
C ASP A 120 10.41 0.46 -4.85
N ASP A 121 11.20 0.62 -5.91
CA ASP A 121 12.56 1.08 -5.65
C ASP A 121 12.67 2.60 -5.45
N GLU A 122 11.75 3.43 -5.96
CA GLU A 122 11.96 4.90 -5.88
C GLU A 122 10.71 5.77 -5.66
N ILE A 123 9.50 5.22 -5.75
CA ILE A 123 8.28 6.06 -5.73
C ILE A 123 7.75 6.22 -4.29
N LEU A 124 7.83 7.44 -3.76
CA LEU A 124 7.20 7.91 -2.53
C LEU A 124 5.67 7.74 -2.57
N ASP A 125 4.99 8.05 -1.47
CA ASP A 125 3.52 8.19 -1.46
C ASP A 125 3.07 9.06 -2.64
N ASN A 126 2.21 8.52 -3.48
CA ASN A 126 1.76 9.20 -4.69
C ASN A 126 0.29 8.89 -4.96
N VAL A 127 -0.38 9.83 -5.62
CA VAL A 127 -1.78 9.77 -5.99
C VAL A 127 -1.85 9.78 -7.50
N PHE A 128 -2.48 8.74 -8.05
CA PHE A 128 -2.70 8.61 -9.49
C PHE A 128 -4.18 8.81 -9.77
N ILE A 129 -4.50 9.78 -10.61
CA ILE A 129 -5.86 10.05 -11.07
C ILE A 129 -6.05 9.33 -12.39
N TYR A 130 -7.09 8.53 -12.48
CA TYR A 130 -7.44 7.87 -13.73
C TYR A 130 -8.38 8.76 -14.54
N THR A 131 -7.96 9.10 -15.75
CA THR A 131 -8.67 10.06 -16.60
C THR A 131 -9.00 9.42 -17.94
N TYR A 132 -10.28 9.49 -18.29
CA TYR A 132 -10.74 9.27 -19.66
C TYR A 132 -10.65 10.56 -20.45
N PHE A 133 -10.33 10.44 -21.72
CA PHE A 133 -10.40 11.52 -22.67
C PHE A 133 -11.35 11.12 -23.78
N ILE A 134 -12.44 11.87 -23.87
CA ILE A 134 -13.51 11.63 -24.84
C ILE A 134 -13.32 12.61 -25.99
N GLU A 135 -13.15 12.09 -27.20
CA GLU A 135 -13.08 12.89 -28.42
C GLU A 135 -14.47 13.07 -29.02
N HIS A 136 -14.92 14.32 -29.05
CA HIS A 136 -16.20 14.68 -29.63
C HIS A 136 -16.09 16.03 -30.35
N ASN A 137 -16.54 16.10 -31.60
CA ASN A 137 -16.49 17.29 -32.45
C ASN A 137 -15.09 17.94 -32.50
N SER A 138 -14.06 17.12 -32.69
CA SER A 138 -12.65 17.56 -32.77
C SER A 138 -12.12 18.25 -31.50
N LYS A 139 -12.81 18.07 -30.37
CA LYS A 139 -12.37 18.52 -29.04
C LYS A 139 -12.19 17.32 -28.11
N LYS A 140 -11.22 17.42 -27.21
CA LYS A 140 -10.87 16.38 -26.24
C LYS A 140 -11.33 16.80 -24.85
N TYR A 141 -12.17 15.98 -24.23
CA TYR A 141 -12.76 16.27 -22.92
C TYR A 141 -12.18 15.33 -21.86
N PRO A 142 -11.43 15.83 -20.86
CA PRO A 142 -10.97 15.02 -19.76
C PRO A 142 -12.12 14.72 -18.79
N PHE A 143 -12.20 13.48 -18.33
CA PHE A 143 -13.15 12.99 -17.34
C PHE A 143 -12.41 12.15 -16.30
N GLU A 144 -12.28 12.68 -15.09
CA GLU A 144 -11.64 11.99 -13.98
C GLU A 144 -12.59 10.94 -13.38
N VAL A 145 -12.12 9.70 -13.30
CA VAL A 145 -12.97 8.56 -12.92
C VAL A 145 -12.72 8.11 -11.49
N CYS A 146 -11.45 7.93 -11.14
CA CYS A 146 -11.10 7.39 -9.83
C CYS A 146 -9.66 7.75 -9.46
N VAL A 147 -9.37 7.56 -8.18
CA VAL A 147 -8.07 7.84 -7.60
C VAL A 147 -7.46 6.54 -7.09
N ALA A 148 -6.26 6.22 -7.56
CA ALA A 148 -5.44 5.13 -7.09
C ALA A 148 -4.31 5.69 -6.20
N GLN A 149 -4.24 5.23 -4.97
CA GLN A 149 -3.23 5.67 -4.01
C GLN A 149 -2.12 4.64 -3.92
N ARG A 150 -0.89 5.12 -4.12
CA ARG A 150 0.32 4.40 -3.75
C ARG A 150 0.78 4.90 -2.40
N ARG A 151 0.95 3.98 -1.45
CA ARG A 151 1.46 4.28 -0.12
C ARG A 151 2.70 3.45 0.14
N LYS A 152 3.86 4.11 0.21
CA LYS A 152 5.14 3.56 0.65
C LYS A 152 5.18 3.62 2.17
N MET A 153 4.66 2.57 2.81
CA MET A 153 4.66 2.33 4.27
C MET A 153 4.14 3.45 5.19
N ARG A 154 2.90 3.30 5.68
CA ARG A 154 2.44 3.73 7.03
C ARG A 154 1.32 2.83 7.57
N GLU A 155 1.34 1.53 7.29
CA GLU A 155 0.38 0.63 7.92
C GLU A 155 0.80 0.41 9.38
N ARG A 156 -0.17 0.56 10.31
CA ARG A 156 0.00 0.30 11.73
C ARG A 156 0.62 -1.10 11.85
N PRO A 157 1.82 -1.26 12.44
CA PRO A 157 2.50 -2.54 12.46
C PRO A 157 1.60 -3.59 13.11
N LEU A 158 1.58 -4.80 12.54
CA LEU A 158 0.79 -5.92 13.08
C LEU A 158 1.22 -6.24 14.51
N SER A 159 2.50 -6.06 14.82
CA SER A 159 3.05 -6.07 16.16
C SER A 159 4.40 -5.36 16.16
N ILE A 160 4.69 -4.58 17.20
CA ILE A 160 6.03 -4.08 17.51
C ILE A 160 6.64 -5.03 18.54
N LYS A 161 7.83 -5.57 18.26
CA LYS A 161 8.54 -6.45 19.19
C LYS A 161 9.91 -5.83 19.51
N LYS A 162 10.27 -5.83 20.80
CA LYS A 162 11.63 -5.53 21.24
C LYS A 162 12.60 -6.50 20.56
N ASP A 163 13.74 -6.01 20.08
CA ASP A 163 14.75 -6.91 19.54
C ASP A 163 15.19 -7.91 20.62
N LYS A 164 15.20 -9.20 20.27
CA LYS A 164 15.58 -10.29 21.17
C LYS A 164 17.02 -10.13 21.65
N ASN A 165 17.86 -9.49 20.83
CA ASN A 165 19.27 -9.26 21.15
C ASN A 165 19.51 -7.93 21.85
N TYR A 166 18.50 -7.05 21.97
CA TYR A 166 18.66 -5.74 22.57
C TYR A 166 19.25 -5.81 23.98
N SER A 167 18.70 -6.68 24.83
CA SER A 167 19.19 -6.82 26.20
C SER A 167 20.66 -7.30 26.23
N ARG A 168 21.04 -8.22 25.35
CA ARG A 168 22.43 -8.71 25.25
C ARG A 168 23.38 -7.64 24.74
N ASN A 169 22.97 -6.89 23.72
CA ASN A 169 23.76 -5.82 23.12
C ASN A 169 23.92 -4.66 24.12
N LEU A 170 22.86 -4.29 24.85
CA LEU A 170 22.91 -3.28 25.91
C LEU A 170 23.82 -3.72 27.07
N SER A 171 23.73 -4.98 27.51
CA SER A 171 24.63 -5.52 28.54
C SER A 171 26.09 -5.49 28.10
N ASN A 172 26.38 -5.87 26.84
CA ASN A 172 27.75 -5.80 26.30
C ASN A 172 28.26 -4.35 26.23
N LEU A 173 27.42 -3.41 25.81
CA LEU A 173 27.77 -1.97 25.75
C LEU A 173 28.02 -1.38 27.14
N LEU A 174 27.18 -1.71 28.12
CA LEU A 174 27.36 -1.27 29.52
C LEU A 174 28.62 -1.88 30.15
N THR A 175 28.96 -3.13 29.79
CA THR A 175 30.19 -3.80 30.23
C THR A 175 31.45 -3.15 29.61
N ILE A 176 31.38 -2.74 28.33
CA ILE A 176 32.47 -2.04 27.63
C ILE A 176 32.69 -0.63 28.22
N LEU A 177 31.62 0.03 28.69
CA LEU A 177 31.66 1.39 29.23
C LEU A 177 31.98 1.48 30.73
N GLU A 178 32.24 0.35 31.42
CA GLU A 178 32.53 0.26 32.87
C GLU A 178 31.47 0.89 33.80
N ILE A 179 30.24 1.11 33.33
CA ILE A 179 29.14 1.60 34.15
C ILE A 179 28.44 0.39 34.78
N LYS A 180 28.67 0.18 36.08
CA LYS A 180 27.96 -0.84 36.89
C LYS A 180 26.52 -0.46 37.17
#